data_AF-A0A3M1CRC4-F1
#
_entry.id   AF-A0A3M1CRC4-F1
#
_cell.length_a   1.000
_cell.length_b   1.000
_cell.length_c   1.000
_cell.angle_alpha   90.00
_cell.angle_beta   90.00
_cell.angle_gamma   90.00
#
_symmetry.space_group_name_H-M   'P 1'
#
loop_
_entity.id
_entity.type
_entity.pdbx_description
1 polymer ?
#
loop_
_entity_poly.entity_id
_entity_poly.type
_entity_poly.pdbx_seq_one_letter_code
_entity_poly.pdbx_strand_id
1 'polypeptide(L)'
;MKITPIDIRQQQFGRRLRGLDPREVDAFLNLVSDQLEAVMKENNRLSEELNRAKRIVEEYREREKALKETMITAQRITDDIKESARKEAELIISQAELQAEKIIKAANDRLVKVIEDINEAKRQREQLHANLRSIIEAHRKLLREVDEEKTEKLFLSAEQLRQRRLHFHAALRELLEAQANLLGLDRDRELEDLREEVERLENLQANLASRLRGELETLSKLLEAREEAEAGQQIESTKVKVLRPQKNDGGQVEQQPVQAGEERAGEAK
;
A
#
# COMPACT_ATOMS: atom_id res chain seq x y z
N MET A 1 39.90 37.55 67.06
CA MET A 1 38.78 37.64 68.01
C MET A 1 37.85 38.75 67.53
N LYS A 2 36.57 38.47 67.28
CA LYS A 2 35.60 39.51 66.89
C LYS A 2 34.92 39.98 68.17
N ILE A 3 35.16 41.24 68.53
CA ILE A 3 34.43 41.92 69.60
C ILE A 3 32.97 42.00 69.16
N THR A 4 32.05 41.58 70.03
CA THR A 4 30.61 41.67 69.77
C THR A 4 30.02 42.94 70.39
N PRO A 5 28.84 43.41 69.94
CA PRO A 5 28.16 44.53 70.59
C PRO A 5 27.97 44.34 72.10
N ILE A 6 27.74 43.09 72.54
CA ILE A 6 27.58 42.79 73.97
C ILE A 6 28.91 42.91 74.73
N ASP A 7 30.04 42.53 74.10
CA ASP A 7 31.36 42.71 74.69
C ASP A 7 31.70 44.20 74.86
N ILE A 8 31.29 45.05 73.92
CA ILE A 8 31.48 46.52 74.01
C ILE A 8 30.63 47.10 75.16
N ARG A 9 29.37 46.67 75.30
CA ARG A 9 28.48 47.13 76.38
C ARG A 9 28.95 46.70 77.78
N GLN A 10 29.60 45.55 77.88
CA GLN A 10 30.07 44.99 79.15
C GLN A 10 31.52 45.38 79.49
N GLN A 11 32.20 46.12 78.61
CA GLN A 11 33.59 46.52 78.79
C GLN A 11 33.75 47.45 79.99
N GLN A 12 34.59 47.05 80.95
CA GLN A 12 34.93 47.87 82.11
C GLN A 12 36.33 48.49 81.99
N PHE A 13 36.48 49.71 82.48
CA PHE A 13 37.75 50.43 82.53
C PHE A 13 38.15 50.74 83.98
N GLY A 14 39.45 50.63 84.28
CA GLY A 14 39.99 51.01 85.60
C GLY A 14 39.99 52.52 85.82
N ARG A 15 39.69 52.97 87.05
CA ARG A 15 39.63 54.40 87.42
C ARG A 15 41.02 54.96 87.75
N ARG A 16 41.35 56.18 87.30
CA ARG A 16 42.57 56.93 87.65
C ARG A 16 42.26 58.40 87.93
N LEU A 17 43.07 59.07 88.75
CA LEU A 17 42.84 60.42 89.31
C LEU A 17 42.67 61.56 88.27
N ARG A 18 42.97 61.31 86.99
CA ARG A 18 42.78 62.22 85.83
C ARG A 18 42.27 61.44 84.60
N GLY A 19 41.18 60.70 84.75
CA GLY A 19 40.55 59.91 83.68
C GLY A 19 39.37 60.62 83.01
N LEU A 20 38.87 60.04 81.92
CA LEU A 20 37.61 60.44 81.26
C LEU A 20 36.41 60.22 82.20
N ASP A 21 35.33 60.99 82.01
CA ASP A 21 34.09 60.79 82.77
C ASP A 21 33.49 59.42 82.43
N PRO A 22 33.30 58.52 83.42
CA PRO A 22 32.69 57.21 83.21
C PRO A 22 31.32 57.28 82.49
N ARG A 23 30.51 58.31 82.73
CA ARG A 23 29.18 58.44 82.11
C ARG A 23 29.26 58.73 80.62
N GLU A 24 30.20 59.57 80.20
CA GLU A 24 30.43 59.87 78.78
C GLU A 24 31.00 58.66 78.04
N VAL A 25 31.91 57.92 78.70
CA VAL A 25 32.46 56.68 78.15
C VAL A 25 31.37 55.62 77.98
N ASP A 26 30.50 55.42 78.97
CA ASP A 26 29.38 54.47 78.87
C ASP A 26 28.40 54.86 77.76
N ALA A 27 28.08 56.15 77.62
CA ALA A 27 27.23 56.64 76.53
C ALA A 27 27.86 56.39 75.15
N PHE A 28 29.17 56.61 75.02
CA PHE A 28 29.90 56.32 73.78
C PHE A 28 29.98 54.82 73.49
N LEU A 29 30.24 53.97 74.48
CA LEU A 29 30.25 52.51 74.32
C LEU A 29 28.88 51.98 73.86
N ASN A 30 27.78 52.51 74.40
CA ASN A 30 26.43 52.16 73.95
C ASN A 30 26.22 52.56 72.48
N LEU A 31 26.58 53.79 72.09
CA LEU A 31 26.48 54.25 70.70
C LEU A 31 27.30 53.36 69.75
N VAL A 32 28.56 53.05 70.11
CA VAL A 32 29.45 52.21 69.30
C VAL A 32 28.91 50.79 69.21
N SER A 33 28.37 50.24 70.31
CA SER A 33 27.73 48.93 70.31
C SER A 33 26.54 48.89 69.36
N ASP A 34 25.65 49.89 69.42
CA ASP A 34 24.46 49.94 68.57
C ASP A 34 24.83 50.09 67.08
N GLN A 35 25.85 50.90 66.76
CA GLN A 35 26.39 51.02 65.41
C GLN A 35 27.03 49.71 64.93
N LEU A 36 27.79 49.02 65.79
CA LEU A 36 28.37 47.73 65.46
C LEU A 36 27.28 46.67 65.20
N GLU A 37 26.21 46.67 66.01
CA GLU A 37 25.07 45.77 65.82
C GLU A 37 24.37 46.03 64.48
N ALA A 38 24.15 47.30 64.12
CA ALA A 38 23.57 47.69 62.84
C ALA A 38 24.44 47.22 61.65
N VAL A 39 25.76 47.45 61.71
CA VAL A 39 26.70 47.00 60.67
C VAL A 39 26.75 45.47 60.57
N MET A 40 26.72 44.75 61.69
CA MET A 40 26.69 43.29 61.69
C MET A 40 25.41 42.73 61.07
N LYS A 41 24.24 43.32 61.40
CA LYS A 41 22.96 42.96 60.78
C LYS A 41 22.97 43.18 59.27
N GLU A 42 23.46 44.34 58.83
CA GLU A 42 23.57 44.65 57.40
C GLU A 42 24.57 43.74 56.68
N ASN A 43 25.72 43.44 57.29
CA ASN A 43 26.69 42.51 56.73
C ASN A 43 26.11 41.10 56.54
N ASN A 44 25.35 40.62 57.53
CA ASN A 44 24.67 39.33 57.42
C ASN A 44 23.63 39.34 56.29
N ARG A 45 22.81 40.40 56.21
CA ARG A 45 21.82 40.57 55.13
C ARG A 45 22.48 40.57 53.75
N LEU A 46 23.53 41.37 53.56
CA LEU A 46 24.27 41.44 52.31
C LEU A 46 24.97 40.11 51.96
N SER A 47 25.47 39.39 52.96
CA SER A 47 26.08 38.07 52.78
C SER A 47 25.04 37.02 52.32
N GLU A 48 23.83 37.04 52.90
CA GLU A 48 22.72 36.20 52.47
C GLU A 48 22.27 36.53 51.04
N GLU A 49 22.11 37.81 50.72
CA GLU A 49 21.77 38.27 49.36
C GLU A 49 22.84 37.87 48.34
N LEU A 50 24.12 38.03 48.68
CA LEU A 50 25.24 37.60 47.84
C LEU A 50 25.22 36.09 47.60
N ASN A 51 24.99 35.30 48.64
CA ASN A 51 24.90 33.84 48.51
C ASN A 51 23.68 33.39 47.70
N ARG A 52 22.57 34.13 47.76
CA ARG A 52 21.40 33.90 46.92
C ARG A 52 21.69 34.24 45.47
N ALA A 53 22.28 35.41 45.19
CA ALA A 53 22.65 35.82 43.85
C ALA A 53 23.65 34.87 43.20
N LYS A 54 24.67 34.42 43.95
CA LYS A 54 25.63 33.41 43.48
C LYS A 54 24.96 32.10 43.07
N ARG A 55 24.00 31.61 43.86
CA ARG A 55 23.24 30.39 43.52
C ARG A 55 22.43 30.56 42.23
N ILE A 56 21.78 31.70 42.06
CA ILE A 56 21.01 32.01 40.85
C ILE A 56 21.93 32.08 39.61
N VAL A 57 23.11 32.70 39.74
CA VAL A 57 24.09 32.76 38.65
C VAL A 57 24.57 31.38 38.25
N GLU A 58 24.81 30.49 39.23
CA GLU A 58 25.24 29.12 38.94
C GLU A 58 24.13 28.33 38.22
N GLU A 59 22.89 28.44 38.67
CA GLU A 59 21.73 27.83 38.01
C GLU A 59 21.57 28.33 36.56
N TYR A 60 21.77 29.63 36.32
CA TYR A 60 21.74 30.17 34.96
C TYR A 60 22.88 29.66 34.10
N ARG A 61 24.09 29.49 34.64
CA ARG A 61 25.23 28.91 33.91
C ARG A 61 25.00 27.46 33.54
N GLU A 62 24.42 26.66 34.44
CA GLU A 62 24.04 25.28 34.15
C GLU A 62 22.98 25.21 33.04
N ARG A 63 21.96 26.08 33.09
CA ARG A 63 20.95 26.19 32.04
C ARG A 63 21.55 26.62 30.70
N GLU A 64 22.44 27.61 30.69
CA GLU A 64 23.12 28.07 29.48
C GLU A 64 23.94 26.93 28.86
N LYS A 65 24.65 26.15 29.69
CA LYS A 65 25.42 24.99 29.24
C LYS A 65 24.52 23.93 28.61
N ALA A 66 23.42 23.57 29.27
CA ALA A 66 22.45 22.61 28.74
C ALA A 66 21.82 23.09 27.42
N LEU A 67 21.49 24.38 27.33
CA LEU A 67 20.95 24.97 26.10
C LEU A 67 21.98 24.91 24.96
N LYS A 68 23.25 25.22 25.24
CA LYS A 68 24.33 25.16 24.25
C LYS A 68 24.56 23.73 23.76
N GLU A 69 24.57 22.75 24.66
CA GLU A 69 24.67 21.33 24.29
C GLU A 69 23.48 20.88 23.44
N THR A 70 22.27 21.33 23.77
CA THR A 70 21.06 21.06 22.99
C THR A 70 21.15 21.68 21.59
N MET A 71 21.62 22.93 21.47
CA MET A 71 21.80 23.59 20.16
C MET A 71 22.81 22.87 19.28
N ILE A 72 23.95 22.44 19.86
CA ILE A 72 24.96 21.68 19.12
C ILE A 72 24.38 20.33 18.65
N THR A 73 23.61 19.66 19.51
CA THR A 73 22.96 18.40 19.17
C THR A 73 21.92 18.57 18.07
N ALA A 74 21.08 19.60 18.17
CA ALA A 74 20.08 19.94 17.14
C ALA A 74 20.75 20.28 15.80
N GLN A 75 21.88 20.99 15.83
CA GLN A 75 22.66 21.28 14.62
C GLN A 75 23.19 20.00 13.97
N ARG A 76 23.79 19.09 14.75
CA ARG A 76 24.27 17.79 14.23
C ARG A 76 23.13 16.98 13.61
N ILE A 77 22.00 16.85 14.31
CA ILE A 77 20.82 16.14 13.79
C ILE A 77 20.35 16.77 12.47
N THR A 78 20.33 18.10 12.39
CA THR A 78 19.93 18.80 11.17
C THR A 78 20.89 18.51 10.02
N ASP A 79 22.19 18.46 10.28
CA ASP A 79 23.20 18.17 9.26
C ASP A 79 23.13 16.69 8.82
N ASP A 80 22.91 15.76 9.76
CA ASP A 80 22.70 14.33 9.47
C ASP A 80 21.44 14.11 8.61
N ILE A 81 20.34 14.82 8.91
CA ILE A 81 19.11 14.79 8.10
C ILE A 81 19.39 15.32 6.69
N LYS A 82 20.11 16.43 6.54
CA LYS A 82 20.47 16.99 5.23
C LYS A 82 21.34 16.03 4.42
N GLU A 83 22.32 15.40 5.06
CA GLU A 83 23.19 14.43 4.39
C GLU A 83 22.40 13.19 3.94
N SER A 84 21.55 12.67 4.82
CA SER A 84 20.71 11.50 4.51
C SER A 84 19.73 11.81 3.36
N ALA A 85 19.07 12.97 3.39
CA ALA A 85 18.16 13.40 2.33
C ALA A 85 18.88 13.59 0.99
N ARG A 86 20.13 14.08 0.99
CA ARG A 86 20.95 14.18 -0.24
C ARG A 86 21.27 12.80 -0.81
N LYS A 87 21.73 11.87 0.02
CA LYS A 87 22.02 10.48 -0.41
C LYS A 87 20.78 9.78 -0.95
N GLU A 88 19.64 9.96 -0.28
CA GLU A 88 18.37 9.38 -0.73
C GLU A 88 17.91 10.00 -2.06
N ALA A 89 18.05 11.31 -2.24
CA ALA A 89 17.75 11.98 -3.50
C ALA A 89 18.64 11.47 -4.65
N GLU A 90 19.95 11.33 -4.42
CA GLU A 90 20.89 10.77 -5.40
C GLU A 90 20.51 9.33 -5.78
N LEU A 91 20.12 8.52 -4.79
CA LEU A 91 19.69 7.15 -5.01
C LEU A 91 18.40 7.09 -5.82
N ILE A 92 17.41 7.94 -5.52
CA ILE A 92 16.16 8.04 -6.28
C ILE A 92 16.44 8.44 -7.73
N ILE A 93 17.32 9.42 -7.96
CA ILE A 93 17.70 9.86 -9.31
C ILE A 93 18.37 8.71 -10.06
N SER A 94 19.34 8.03 -9.44
CA SER A 94 20.03 6.89 -10.05
C SER A 94 19.08 5.73 -10.39
N GLN A 95 18.12 5.44 -9.51
CA GLN A 95 17.09 4.43 -9.77
C GLN A 95 16.17 4.84 -10.91
N ALA A 96 15.76 6.10 -10.98
CA ALA A 96 14.92 6.63 -12.04
C ALA A 96 15.64 6.57 -13.40
N GLU A 97 16.93 6.93 -13.44
CA GLU A 97 17.76 6.83 -14.64
C GLU A 97 17.87 5.37 -15.13
N LEU A 98 18.14 4.43 -14.22
CA LEU A 98 18.22 3.00 -14.55
C LEU A 98 16.88 2.46 -15.05
N GLN A 99 15.77 2.88 -14.46
CA GLN A 99 14.43 2.50 -14.93
C GLN A 99 14.12 3.09 -16.30
N ALA A 100 14.46 4.36 -16.52
CA ALA A 100 14.30 5.01 -17.82
C ALA A 100 15.10 4.29 -18.91
N GLU A 101 16.36 3.93 -18.64
CA GLU A 101 17.20 3.16 -19.56
C GLU A 101 16.58 1.79 -19.88
N LYS A 102 16.06 1.08 -18.88
CA LYS A 102 15.35 -0.19 -19.09
C LYS A 102 14.10 -0.02 -19.95
N ILE A 103 13.32 1.03 -19.74
CA ILE A 103 12.12 1.33 -20.53
C ILE A 103 12.51 1.62 -21.99
N ILE A 104 13.53 2.45 -22.21
CA ILE A 104 14.02 2.78 -23.55
C ILE A 104 14.52 1.52 -24.27
N LYS A 105 15.30 0.68 -23.58
CA LYS A 105 15.79 -0.59 -24.14
C LYS A 105 14.62 -1.50 -24.52
N ALA A 106 13.66 -1.70 -23.62
CA ALA A 106 12.48 -2.52 -23.91
C ALA A 106 11.63 -1.95 -25.07
N ALA A 107 11.54 -0.63 -25.20
CA ALA A 107 10.85 0.02 -26.31
C ALA A 107 11.59 -0.20 -27.64
N ASN A 108 12.92 -0.09 -27.65
CA ASN A 108 13.74 -0.38 -28.83
C ASN A 108 13.65 -1.85 -29.23
N ASP A 109 13.70 -2.78 -28.27
CA ASP A 109 13.55 -4.22 -28.54
C ASP A 109 12.16 -4.52 -29.16
N ARG A 110 11.10 -3.87 -28.66
CA ARG A 110 9.76 -3.96 -29.26
C ARG A 110 9.71 -3.36 -30.66
N LEU A 111 10.36 -2.21 -30.87
CA LEU A 111 10.42 -1.57 -32.18
C LEU A 111 11.08 -2.48 -33.22
N VAL A 112 12.19 -3.13 -32.87
CA VAL A 112 12.87 -4.10 -33.74
C VAL A 112 11.93 -5.25 -34.11
N LYS A 113 11.25 -5.85 -33.13
CA LYS A 113 10.25 -6.92 -33.39
C LYS A 113 9.13 -6.45 -34.31
N VAL A 114 8.57 -5.28 -34.07
CA VAL A 114 7.50 -4.73 -34.93
C VAL A 114 8.01 -4.52 -36.36
N ILE A 115 9.25 -4.07 -36.55
CA ILE A 115 9.84 -3.94 -37.88
C ILE A 115 10.02 -5.30 -38.55
N GLU A 116 10.47 -6.31 -37.81
CA GLU A 116 10.58 -7.69 -38.29
C GLU A 116 9.20 -8.24 -38.71
N ASP A 117 8.18 -8.09 -37.88
CA ASP A 117 6.80 -8.49 -38.16
C ASP A 117 6.24 -7.78 -39.41
N ILE A 118 6.50 -6.47 -39.55
CA ILE A 118 6.08 -5.70 -40.74
C ILE A 118 6.76 -6.24 -42.00
N ASN A 119 8.05 -6.57 -41.92
CA ASN A 119 8.79 -7.08 -43.07
C ASN A 119 8.31 -8.48 -43.46
N GLU A 120 8.04 -9.34 -42.48
CA GLU A 120 7.47 -10.66 -42.72
C GLU A 120 6.06 -10.55 -43.34
N ALA A 121 5.19 -9.70 -42.80
CA ALA A 121 3.86 -9.45 -43.38
C ALA A 121 3.94 -8.91 -44.82
N LYS A 122 4.91 -8.04 -45.13
CA LYS A 122 5.15 -7.57 -46.50
C LYS A 122 5.57 -8.72 -47.43
N ARG A 123 6.46 -9.59 -46.97
CA ARG A 123 6.92 -10.77 -47.72
C ARG A 123 5.76 -11.72 -47.99
N GLN A 124 4.93 -12.00 -46.98
CA GLN A 124 3.73 -12.83 -47.12
C GLN A 124 2.74 -12.22 -48.13
N ARG A 125 2.54 -10.90 -48.09
CA ARG A 125 1.69 -10.19 -49.06
C ARG A 125 2.23 -10.30 -50.48
N GLU A 126 3.53 -10.13 -50.69
CA GLU A 126 4.17 -10.26 -52.01
C GLU A 126 4.05 -11.69 -52.54
N GLN A 127 4.28 -12.69 -51.68
CA GLN A 127 4.10 -14.10 -52.03
C GLN A 127 2.64 -14.39 -52.41
N LEU A 128 1.66 -13.92 -51.63
CA LEU A 128 0.24 -14.07 -51.93
C LEU A 128 -0.12 -13.42 -53.28
N HIS A 129 0.39 -12.22 -53.55
CA HIS A 129 0.13 -11.52 -54.80
C HIS A 129 0.73 -12.27 -56.01
N ALA A 130 1.96 -12.78 -55.89
CA ALA A 130 2.58 -13.62 -56.92
C ALA A 130 1.79 -14.92 -57.14
N ASN A 131 1.31 -15.54 -56.05
CA ASN A 131 0.50 -16.75 -56.11
C ASN A 131 -0.83 -16.51 -56.83
N LEU A 132 -1.59 -15.47 -56.45
CA LEU A 132 -2.85 -15.12 -57.10
C LEU A 132 -2.65 -14.85 -58.59
N ARG A 133 -1.57 -14.16 -58.95
CA ARG A 133 -1.23 -13.90 -60.35
C ARG A 133 -1.01 -15.20 -61.14
N SER A 134 -0.25 -16.14 -60.57
CA SER A 134 -0.02 -17.46 -61.18
C SER A 134 -1.33 -18.23 -61.39
N ILE A 135 -2.23 -18.24 -60.39
CA ILE A 135 -3.55 -18.87 -60.51
C ILE A 135 -4.36 -18.23 -61.65
N ILE A 136 -4.43 -16.90 -61.71
CA ILE A 136 -5.17 -16.18 -62.75
C ILE A 136 -4.58 -16.46 -64.14
N GLU A 137 -3.25 -16.50 -64.27
CA GLU A 137 -2.58 -16.82 -65.53
C GLU A 137 -2.85 -18.27 -65.97
N ALA A 138 -2.80 -19.24 -65.05
CA ALA A 138 -3.19 -20.62 -65.34
C ALA A 138 -4.66 -20.73 -65.79
N HIS A 139 -5.56 -20.01 -65.12
CA HIS A 139 -6.98 -19.96 -65.51
C HIS A 139 -7.17 -19.33 -66.90
N ARG A 140 -6.46 -18.24 -67.19
CA ARG A 140 -6.49 -17.61 -68.51
C ARG A 140 -6.02 -18.55 -69.61
N LYS A 141 -4.99 -19.36 -69.35
CA LYS A 141 -4.49 -20.34 -70.31
C LYS A 141 -5.53 -21.43 -70.59
N LEU A 142 -6.13 -22.00 -69.55
CA LEU A 142 -7.19 -23.01 -69.70
C LEU A 142 -8.41 -22.46 -70.46
N LEU A 143 -8.83 -21.23 -70.19
CA LEU A 143 -9.94 -20.62 -70.93
C LEU A 143 -9.62 -20.44 -72.42
N ARG A 144 -8.38 -20.07 -72.77
CA ARG A 144 -7.94 -19.99 -74.17
C ARG A 144 -7.98 -21.35 -74.86
N GLU A 145 -7.49 -22.40 -74.20
CA GLU A 145 -7.54 -23.78 -74.72
C GLU A 145 -8.99 -24.23 -74.99
N VAL A 146 -9.94 -23.86 -74.12
CA VAL A 146 -11.38 -24.11 -74.32
C VAL A 146 -11.94 -23.36 -75.53
N ASP A 147 -11.53 -22.10 -75.74
CA ASP A 147 -12.01 -21.30 -76.86
C ASP A 147 -11.39 -21.73 -78.21
N GLU A 148 -10.13 -22.18 -78.21
CA GLU A 148 -9.46 -22.78 -79.39
C GLU A 148 -10.04 -24.16 -79.76
N GLU A 149 -10.44 -25.00 -78.79
CA GLU A 149 -11.14 -26.26 -79.07
C GLU A 149 -12.57 -26.07 -79.61
N LYS A 150 -13.28 -25.01 -79.19
CA LYS A 150 -14.61 -24.67 -79.75
C LYS A 150 -14.53 -24.36 -81.24
N THR A 151 -13.40 -23.84 -81.72
CA THR A 151 -13.17 -23.59 -83.15
C THR A 151 -12.86 -24.86 -83.95
N GLU A 152 -12.48 -25.98 -83.31
CA GLU A 152 -12.17 -27.24 -84.02
C GLU A 152 -13.24 -28.34 -83.93
N LYS A 153 -14.12 -28.39 -82.91
CA LYS A 153 -15.17 -29.44 -82.83
C LYS A 153 -16.50 -28.94 -82.26
N LEU A 154 -17.45 -28.68 -83.15
CA LEU A 154 -18.85 -28.32 -82.87
C LEU A 154 -19.75 -29.48 -82.38
N PHE A 155 -19.22 -30.51 -81.70
CA PHE A 155 -20.04 -31.61 -81.15
C PHE A 155 -19.49 -32.16 -79.83
N LEU A 156 -19.89 -31.57 -78.69
CA LEU A 156 -19.75 -32.18 -77.36
C LEU A 156 -21.14 -32.38 -76.77
N SER A 157 -21.42 -33.60 -76.28
CA SER A 157 -22.68 -33.90 -75.58
C SER A 157 -22.76 -33.15 -74.24
N ALA A 158 -23.96 -32.77 -73.81
CA ALA A 158 -24.19 -32.04 -72.56
C ALA A 158 -23.58 -32.74 -71.32
N GLU A 159 -23.46 -34.07 -71.38
CA GLU A 159 -22.87 -34.89 -70.32
C GLU A 159 -21.34 -34.80 -70.28
N GLN A 160 -20.69 -34.72 -71.45
CA GLN A 160 -19.24 -34.49 -71.55
C GLN A 160 -18.86 -33.10 -71.02
N LEU A 161 -19.69 -32.09 -71.29
CA LEU A 161 -19.53 -30.74 -70.72
C LEU A 161 -19.72 -30.71 -69.19
N ARG A 162 -20.62 -31.53 -68.64
CA ARG A 162 -20.81 -31.65 -67.18
C ARG A 162 -19.61 -32.32 -66.51
N GLN A 163 -19.15 -33.46 -67.03
CA GLN A 163 -17.98 -34.15 -66.49
C GLN A 163 -16.72 -33.28 -66.55
N ARG A 164 -16.53 -32.54 -67.65
CA ARG A 164 -15.38 -31.64 -67.81
C ARG A 164 -15.42 -30.45 -66.85
N ARG A 165 -16.60 -29.88 -66.60
CA ARG A 165 -16.79 -28.84 -65.57
C ARG A 165 -16.55 -29.36 -64.15
N LEU A 166 -16.97 -30.59 -63.86
CA LEU A 166 -16.70 -31.24 -62.57
C LEU A 166 -15.21 -31.47 -62.36
N HIS A 167 -14.50 -32.00 -63.36
CA HIS A 167 -13.05 -32.14 -63.32
C HIS A 167 -12.34 -30.79 -63.17
N PHE A 168 -12.83 -29.75 -63.85
CA PHE A 168 -12.31 -28.39 -63.69
C PHE A 168 -12.43 -27.89 -62.26
N HIS A 169 -13.61 -28.02 -61.64
CA HIS A 169 -13.81 -27.61 -60.24
C HIS A 169 -12.98 -28.43 -59.24
N ALA A 170 -12.78 -29.73 -59.51
CA ALA A 170 -11.95 -30.59 -58.67
C ALA A 170 -10.47 -30.20 -58.72
N ALA A 171 -9.92 -29.97 -59.92
CA ALA A 171 -8.53 -29.53 -60.09
C ALA A 171 -8.29 -28.14 -59.48
N LEU A 172 -9.28 -27.24 -59.58
CA LEU A 172 -9.25 -25.93 -58.93
C LEU A 172 -9.19 -26.05 -57.41
N ARG A 173 -10.00 -26.96 -56.84
CA ARG A 173 -10.05 -27.20 -55.40
C ARG A 173 -8.74 -27.79 -54.89
N GLU A 174 -8.19 -28.76 -55.60
CA GLU A 174 -6.92 -29.40 -55.24
C GLU A 174 -5.75 -28.41 -55.27
N LEU A 175 -5.69 -27.53 -56.29
CA LEU A 175 -4.70 -26.46 -56.36
C LEU A 175 -4.85 -25.44 -55.22
N LEU A 176 -6.08 -25.08 -54.87
CA LEU A 176 -6.35 -24.14 -53.77
C LEU A 176 -6.01 -24.77 -52.40
N GLU A 177 -6.32 -26.05 -52.19
CA GLU A 177 -5.99 -26.80 -50.97
C GLU A 177 -4.48 -26.98 -50.81
N ALA A 178 -3.76 -27.39 -51.87
CA ALA A 178 -2.31 -27.50 -51.84
C ALA A 178 -1.62 -26.15 -51.55
N GLN A 179 -2.22 -25.04 -51.98
CA GLN A 179 -1.69 -23.68 -51.76
C GLN A 179 -2.04 -23.11 -50.38
N ALA A 180 -3.19 -23.45 -49.80
CA ALA A 180 -3.52 -23.08 -48.42
C ALA A 180 -2.51 -23.67 -47.41
N ASN A 181 -2.11 -24.92 -47.64
CA ASN A 181 -1.09 -25.61 -46.85
C ASN A 181 0.30 -24.94 -46.96
N LEU A 182 0.66 -24.43 -48.14
CA LEU A 182 1.96 -23.76 -48.37
C LEU A 182 2.04 -22.37 -47.71
N LEU A 183 0.90 -21.70 -47.56
CA LEU A 183 0.80 -20.36 -46.97
C LEU A 183 0.72 -20.39 -45.44
N GLY A 184 0.76 -21.57 -44.81
CA GLY A 184 0.60 -21.70 -43.36
C GLY A 184 -0.76 -21.18 -42.88
N LEU A 185 -1.76 -21.08 -43.78
CA LEU A 185 -3.15 -20.81 -43.44
C LEU A 185 -3.79 -22.07 -42.84
N ASP A 186 -3.07 -22.74 -41.93
CA ASP A 186 -3.59 -23.76 -41.03
C ASP A 186 -4.44 -23.03 -39.99
N ARG A 187 -5.59 -22.50 -40.44
CA ARG A 187 -6.62 -22.00 -39.53
C ARG A 187 -7.00 -23.09 -38.52
N ASP A 188 -6.80 -24.35 -38.89
CA ASP A 188 -6.97 -25.51 -38.03
C ASP A 188 -5.91 -25.60 -36.92
N ARG A 189 -4.63 -25.25 -37.15
CA ARG A 189 -3.60 -25.28 -36.08
C ARG A 189 -3.79 -24.18 -35.05
N GLU A 190 -4.05 -22.94 -35.48
CA GLU A 190 -4.32 -21.85 -34.53
C GLU A 190 -5.60 -22.12 -33.71
N LEU A 191 -6.62 -22.74 -34.32
CA LEU A 191 -7.83 -23.16 -33.61
C LEU A 191 -7.59 -24.35 -32.68
N GLU A 192 -6.67 -25.26 -33.01
CA GLU A 192 -6.29 -26.40 -32.18
C GLU A 192 -5.48 -25.94 -30.96
N ASP A 193 -4.51 -25.03 -31.14
CA ASP A 193 -3.76 -24.41 -30.05
C ASP A 193 -4.68 -23.60 -29.11
N LEU A 194 -5.64 -22.84 -29.66
CA LEU A 194 -6.64 -22.13 -28.83
C LEU A 194 -7.58 -23.10 -28.10
N ARG A 195 -7.94 -24.23 -28.71
CA ARG A 195 -8.78 -25.26 -28.05
C ARG A 195 -8.04 -25.93 -26.90
N GLU A 196 -6.77 -26.29 -27.11
CA GLU A 196 -5.92 -26.84 -26.06
C GLU A 196 -5.76 -25.87 -24.89
N GLU A 197 -5.60 -24.57 -25.16
CA GLU A 197 -5.47 -23.56 -24.12
C GLU A 197 -6.79 -23.33 -23.36
N VAL A 198 -7.94 -23.35 -24.06
CA VAL A 198 -9.27 -23.32 -23.43
C VAL A 198 -9.47 -24.54 -22.53
N GLU A 199 -9.11 -25.74 -22.99
CA GLU A 199 -9.24 -26.96 -22.20
C GLU A 199 -8.32 -26.95 -20.96
N ARG A 200 -7.11 -26.38 -21.07
CA ARG A 200 -6.23 -26.17 -19.91
C ARG A 200 -6.86 -25.22 -18.88
N LEU A 201 -7.46 -24.12 -19.33
CA LEU A 201 -8.09 -23.14 -18.44
C LEU A 201 -9.33 -23.71 -17.74
N GLU A 202 -10.16 -24.49 -18.44
CA GLU A 202 -11.31 -25.18 -17.85
C GLU A 202 -10.88 -26.17 -16.76
N ASN A 203 -9.82 -26.94 -17.01
CA ASN A 203 -9.26 -27.86 -16.02
C ASN A 203 -8.69 -27.14 -14.79
N LEU A 204 -8.02 -25.99 -14.99
CA LEU A 204 -7.50 -25.18 -13.89
C LEU A 204 -8.63 -24.59 -13.03
N GLN A 205 -9.71 -24.13 -13.68
CA GLN A 205 -10.90 -23.63 -13.00
C GLN A 205 -11.62 -24.73 -12.22
N ALA A 206 -11.74 -25.94 -12.78
CA ALA A 206 -12.33 -27.09 -12.09
C ALA A 206 -11.52 -27.48 -10.83
N ASN A 207 -10.19 -27.45 -10.92
CA ASN A 207 -9.29 -27.72 -9.80
C ASN A 207 -9.41 -26.65 -8.69
N LEU A 208 -9.49 -25.37 -9.05
CA LEU A 208 -9.71 -24.28 -8.10
C LEU A 208 -11.08 -24.41 -7.41
N ALA A 209 -12.14 -24.72 -8.16
CA ALA A 209 -13.48 -24.91 -7.63
C ALA A 209 -13.58 -26.14 -6.69
N SER A 210 -12.80 -27.19 -6.96
CA SER A 210 -12.68 -28.35 -6.06
C SER A 210 -11.98 -27.97 -4.75
N ARG A 211 -10.86 -27.23 -4.82
CA ARG A 211 -10.13 -26.76 -3.63
C ARG A 211 -10.97 -25.84 -2.75
N LEU A 212 -11.64 -24.85 -3.35
CA LEU A 212 -12.51 -23.93 -2.61
C LEU A 212 -13.67 -24.67 -1.94
N ARG A 213 -14.26 -25.68 -2.59
CA ARG A 213 -15.27 -26.54 -1.95
C ARG A 213 -14.71 -27.32 -0.76
N GLY A 214 -13.51 -27.88 -0.89
CA GLY A 214 -12.83 -28.56 0.22
C GLY A 214 -12.57 -27.63 1.40
N GLU A 215 -12.09 -26.41 1.16
CA GLU A 215 -11.89 -25.41 2.21
C GLU A 215 -13.21 -25.01 2.87
N LEU A 216 -14.26 -24.77 2.09
CA LEU A 216 -15.59 -24.46 2.63
C LEU A 216 -16.17 -25.61 3.47
N GLU A 217 -15.98 -26.86 3.06
CA GLU A 217 -16.39 -28.01 3.88
C GLU A 217 -15.62 -28.09 5.21
N THR A 218 -14.31 -27.80 5.19
CA THR A 218 -13.52 -27.78 6.44
C THR A 218 -13.96 -26.64 7.36
N LEU A 219 -14.24 -25.47 6.81
CA LEU A 219 -14.72 -24.31 7.58
C LEU A 219 -16.14 -24.55 8.13
N SER A 220 -17.01 -25.22 7.35
CA SER A 220 -18.35 -25.61 7.81
C SER A 220 -18.27 -26.56 9.00
N LYS A 221 -17.42 -27.61 8.92
CA LYS A 221 -17.22 -28.56 10.03
C LYS A 221 -16.65 -27.88 11.28
N LEU A 222 -15.77 -26.89 11.11
CA LEU A 222 -15.22 -26.11 12.23
C LEU A 222 -16.27 -25.18 12.87
N LEU A 223 -17.18 -24.61 12.07
CA LEU A 223 -18.30 -23.82 12.56
C LEU A 223 -19.31 -24.68 13.33
N GLU A 224 -19.67 -25.85 12.81
CA GLU A 224 -20.54 -26.81 13.51
C GLU A 224 -19.92 -27.24 14.85
N ALA A 225 -18.63 -27.59 14.87
CA ALA A 225 -17.93 -27.94 16.11
C ALA A 225 -17.86 -26.76 17.12
N ARG A 226 -17.84 -25.52 16.63
CA ARG A 226 -17.88 -24.32 17.48
C ARG A 226 -19.27 -24.08 18.05
N GLU A 227 -20.32 -24.22 17.25
CA GLU A 227 -21.71 -24.10 17.71
C GLU A 227 -22.05 -25.16 18.77
N GLU A 228 -21.56 -26.40 18.61
CA GLU A 228 -21.69 -27.45 19.62
C GLU A 228 -20.96 -27.11 20.93
N ALA A 229 -19.78 -26.48 20.85
CA ALA A 229 -19.02 -26.03 22.02
C ALA A 229 -19.69 -24.84 22.74
N GLU A 230 -20.27 -23.89 21.99
CA GLU A 230 -21.02 -22.75 22.54
C GLU A 230 -22.33 -23.21 23.19
N ALA A 231 -23.05 -24.18 22.59
CA ALA A 231 -24.22 -24.81 23.18
C ALA A 231 -23.88 -25.55 24.50
N GLY A 232 -22.72 -26.21 24.57
CA GLY A 232 -22.21 -26.84 25.79
C GLY A 232 -21.94 -25.84 26.93
N GLN A 233 -21.34 -24.69 26.63
CA GLN A 233 -21.06 -23.64 27.63
C GLN A 233 -22.33 -22.93 28.15
N GLN A 234 -23.37 -22.78 27.33
CA GLN A 234 -24.64 -22.20 27.76
C GLN A 234 -25.41 -23.11 28.74
N ILE A 235 -25.31 -24.43 28.59
CA ILE A 235 -25.95 -25.40 29.49
C ILE A 235 -25.32 -25.37 30.89
N GLU A 236 -24.00 -25.17 31.02
CA GLU A 236 -23.34 -24.99 32.32
C GLU A 236 -23.73 -23.67 33.00
N SER A 237 -23.84 -22.57 32.24
CA SER A 237 -24.23 -21.26 32.79
C SER A 237 -25.70 -21.22 33.27
N THR A 238 -26.58 -22.04 32.68
CA THR A 238 -28.02 -22.07 33.00
C THR A 238 -28.33 -22.98 34.20
N LYS A 239 -27.55 -24.03 34.46
CA LYS A 239 -27.72 -24.90 35.63
C LYS A 239 -27.42 -24.22 36.98
N VAL A 240 -26.66 -23.13 37.01
CA VAL A 240 -26.21 -22.48 38.26
C VAL A 240 -27.20 -21.43 38.80
N LYS A 241 -28.19 -20.96 38.02
CA LYS A 241 -28.94 -19.72 38.38
C LYS A 241 -30.41 -19.84 38.78
N VAL A 242 -31.05 -21.01 38.78
CA VAL A 242 -32.49 -21.11 39.12
C VAL A 242 -32.80 -22.29 40.04
N LEU A 243 -32.41 -22.19 41.31
CA LEU A 243 -33.05 -22.88 42.43
C LEU A 243 -33.72 -21.82 43.33
N ARG A 244 -34.95 -21.44 43.01
CA ARG A 244 -35.95 -20.92 43.97
C ARG A 244 -37.37 -21.14 43.40
N PRO A 245 -38.32 -21.71 44.17
CA PRO A 245 -39.63 -22.13 43.66
C PRO A 245 -40.75 -21.14 43.96
N GLN A 246 -41.80 -21.10 43.12
CA GLN A 246 -43.22 -21.39 43.48
C GLN A 246 -44.26 -20.87 42.47
N LYS A 247 -45.21 -21.79 42.16
CA LYS A 247 -46.69 -21.68 42.05
C LYS A 247 -47.41 -20.80 40.99
N ASN A 248 -48.33 -21.53 40.32
CA ASN A 248 -49.74 -21.26 40.00
C ASN A 248 -50.19 -20.58 38.68
N ASP A 249 -51.07 -21.35 38.02
CA ASP A 249 -52.38 -21.04 37.40
C ASP A 249 -52.50 -20.26 36.06
N GLY A 250 -53.14 -20.93 35.07
CA GLY A 250 -54.41 -20.44 34.49
C GLY A 250 -54.51 -20.13 32.98
N GLY A 251 -55.43 -20.82 32.28
CA GLY A 251 -56.28 -20.35 31.15
C GLY A 251 -55.70 -20.33 29.72
N GLN A 252 -56.16 -21.15 28.75
CA GLN A 252 -57.35 -20.99 27.84
C GLN A 252 -57.25 -19.72 26.93
N VAL A 253 -57.50 -19.64 25.60
CA VAL A 253 -58.50 -20.17 24.62
C VAL A 253 -57.89 -19.88 23.21
N GLU A 254 -57.76 -20.80 22.25
CA GLU A 254 -58.66 -21.17 21.13
C GLU A 254 -59.02 -20.09 20.05
N GLN A 255 -59.00 -20.54 18.78
CA GLN A 255 -59.75 -20.09 17.58
C GLN A 255 -59.05 -19.26 16.46
N GLN A 256 -58.75 -19.99 15.38
CA GLN A 256 -58.78 -19.62 13.94
C GLN A 256 -60.26 -19.63 13.44
N PRO A 257 -60.60 -19.48 12.12
CA PRO A 257 -59.94 -18.87 10.94
C PRO A 257 -60.89 -17.96 10.10
N VAL A 258 -60.44 -17.49 8.91
CA VAL A 258 -61.01 -17.75 7.56
C VAL A 258 -60.77 -16.59 6.57
N GLN A 259 -60.41 -17.00 5.35
CA GLN A 259 -60.04 -16.29 4.13
C GLN A 259 -61.23 -15.70 3.34
N ALA A 260 -60.92 -14.74 2.46
CA ALA A 260 -61.35 -14.55 1.05
C ALA A 260 -61.26 -13.04 0.75
N GLY A 261 -60.75 -12.50 -0.36
CA GLY A 261 -60.53 -13.04 -1.71
C GLY A 261 -61.07 -12.00 -2.70
N GLU A 262 -60.16 -11.41 -3.50
CA GLU A 262 -60.38 -10.72 -4.80
C GLU A 262 -61.14 -9.36 -4.77
N GLU A 263 -60.96 -8.35 -5.62
CA GLU A 263 -60.53 -8.19 -7.03
C GLU A 263 -59.83 -6.82 -7.22
N ARG A 264 -58.67 -6.76 -7.89
CA ARG A 264 -58.41 -6.28 -9.27
C ARG A 264 -58.79 -4.82 -9.66
N ALA A 265 -57.74 -4.17 -10.16
CA ALA A 265 -57.63 -3.29 -11.34
C ALA A 265 -57.91 -1.79 -11.19
N GLY A 266 -56.98 -0.99 -11.74
CA GLY A 266 -57.17 0.43 -12.02
C GLY A 266 -55.86 1.21 -12.12
N GLU A 267 -55.30 1.28 -13.33
CA GLU A 267 -54.10 2.02 -13.72
C GLU A 267 -54.20 3.55 -13.65
N ALA A 268 -53.01 4.16 -13.75
CA ALA A 268 -52.67 5.43 -14.40
C ALA A 268 -52.76 6.73 -13.59
N LYS A 269 -51.60 7.27 -13.22
CA LYS A 269 -50.89 8.24 -14.08
C LYS A 269 -49.40 8.31 -13.75
#